data_AF-A0AAC9YBH6-F1
#
_entry.id   AF-A0AAC9YBH6-F1
#
_cell.length_a   1.000
_cell.length_b   1.000
_cell.length_c   1.000
_cell.angle_alpha   90.00
_cell.angle_beta   90.00
_cell.angle_gamma   90.00
#
_symmetry.space_group_name_H-M   'P 1'
#
loop_
_entity.id
_entity.type
_entity.pdbx_description
1 polymer ?
#
loop_
_entity_poly.entity_id
_entity_poly.type
_entity_poly.pdbx_seq_one_letter_code
_entity_poly.pdbx_strand_id
1 'polypeptide(L)'
;MNMNVKVYEQAAELLKALAHPIRLCIVRGLIGKGSCNVSYMQECLGLPQSTVSQHLQKLRSAGIVVTSRSGLEVHYSVPDAKVHALVHMITGEDEA
;
A
#
# COMPACT_ATOMS: atom_id res chain seq x y z
N MET A 1 16.75 -26.21 11.97
CA MET A 1 16.24 -24.98 11.31
C MET A 1 17.04 -23.80 11.84
N ASN A 2 17.78 -23.09 11.00
CA ASN A 2 18.44 -21.85 11.41
C ASN A 2 17.40 -20.73 11.32
N MET A 3 16.96 -20.18 12.45
CA MET A 3 15.76 -19.34 12.51
C MET A 3 16.18 -17.87 12.53
N ASN A 4 16.21 -17.24 11.35
CA ASN A 4 16.30 -15.78 11.28
C ASN A 4 14.91 -15.19 11.58
N VAL A 5 14.57 -15.14 12.88
CA VAL A 5 13.26 -14.68 13.38
C VAL A 5 12.89 -13.31 12.81
N LYS A 6 13.89 -12.43 12.64
CA LYS A 6 13.70 -11.08 12.11
C LYS A 6 13.09 -11.05 10.71
N VAL A 7 13.44 -12.01 9.84
CA VAL A 7 12.86 -12.08 8.48
C VAL A 7 11.37 -12.44 8.56
N TYR A 8 11.00 -13.36 9.45
CA TYR A 8 9.61 -13.76 9.64
C TYR A 8 8.78 -12.66 10.31
N GLU A 9 9.35 -11.93 11.27
CA GLU A 9 8.71 -10.76 11.89
C GLU A 9 8.41 -9.67 10.85
N GLN A 10 9.37 -9.36 9.98
CA GLN A 10 9.20 -8.38 8.91
C GLN A 10 8.11 -8.82 7.91
N ALA A 11 8.10 -10.09 7.52
CA ALA A 11 7.08 -10.63 6.64
C ALA A 11 5.69 -10.58 7.30
N ALA A 12 5.58 -10.94 8.58
CA ALA A 12 4.32 -10.91 9.32
C ALA A 12 3.76 -9.50 9.45
N GLU A 13 4.60 -8.50 9.74
CA GLU A 13 4.17 -7.10 9.84
C GLU A 13 3.72 -6.54 8.47
N LEU A 14 4.40 -6.91 7.37
CA LEU A 14 3.96 -6.58 6.02
C LEU A 14 2.56 -7.18 5.73
N LEU A 15 2.38 -8.47 6.00
CA LEU A 15 1.11 -9.16 5.78
C LEU A 15 -0.03 -8.56 6.62
N LYS A 16 0.24 -8.26 7.89
CA LYS A 16 -0.71 -7.61 8.81
C LYS A 16 -1.10 -6.21 8.32
N ALA A 17 -0.13 -5.46 7.80
CA ALA A 17 -0.40 -4.17 7.19
C ALA A 17 -1.20 -4.29 5.89
N LEU A 18 -1.09 -5.37 5.12
CA LEU A 18 -1.93 -5.61 3.94
C LEU A 18 -3.32 -6.18 4.27
N ALA A 19 -3.49 -6.91 5.38
CA ALA A 19 -4.73 -7.61 5.75
C ALA A 19 -5.89 -6.68 6.15
N HIS A 20 -6.35 -5.83 5.23
CA HIS A 20 -7.53 -4.98 5.34
C HIS A 20 -8.01 -4.57 3.94
N PRO A 21 -9.32 -4.65 3.65
CA PRO A 21 -9.85 -4.44 2.30
C PRO A 21 -9.47 -3.09 1.70
N ILE A 22 -9.64 -2.00 2.46
CA ILE A 22 -9.27 -0.65 1.97
C ILE A 22 -7.77 -0.51 1.71
N ARG A 23 -6.91 -1.20 2.48
CA ARG A 23 -5.46 -1.11 2.29
C ARG A 23 -5.03 -1.89 1.04
N LEU A 24 -5.63 -3.05 0.79
CA LEU A 24 -5.45 -3.77 -0.48
C LEU A 24 -5.90 -2.92 -1.66
N CYS A 25 -7.08 -2.29 -1.57
CA CYS A 25 -7.59 -1.42 -2.63
C CYS A 25 -6.64 -0.23 -2.91
N ILE A 26 -6.16 0.45 -1.87
CA ILE A 26 -5.17 1.53 -2.01
C ILE A 26 -3.89 1.03 -2.70
N VAL A 27 -3.31 -0.07 -2.20
CA VAL A 27 -2.05 -0.61 -2.73
C VAL A 27 -2.22 -1.07 -4.19
N ARG A 28 -3.31 -1.78 -4.51
CA ARG A 28 -3.64 -2.21 -5.87
C ARG A 28 -3.81 -1.02 -6.81
N GLY A 29 -4.56 0.00 -6.40
CA GLY A 29 -4.76 1.21 -7.18
C GLY A 29 -3.46 2.00 -7.41
N LEU A 30 -2.59 2.05 -6.40
CA LEU A 30 -1.26 2.65 -6.51
C LEU A 30 -0.34 1.88 -7.46
N ILE A 31 -0.38 0.55 -7.44
CA ILE A 31 0.36 -0.30 -8.37
C ILE A 31 -0.08 0.01 -9.82
N GLY A 32 -1.39 -0.01 -10.09
CA GLY A 32 -1.90 0.21 -11.45
C GLY A 32 -1.71 1.64 -11.97
N LYS A 33 -1.78 2.65 -11.09
CA LYS A 33 -1.62 4.07 -11.48
C LYS A 33 -0.17 4.57 -11.40
N GLY A 34 0.72 3.83 -10.74
CA GLY A 34 2.10 4.23 -10.43
C GLY A 34 2.20 5.19 -9.23
N SER A 35 1.44 6.29 -9.21
CA SER A 35 1.34 7.16 -8.04
C SER A 35 0.06 7.99 -7.98
N CYS A 36 -0.41 8.35 -6.78
CA CYS A 36 -1.50 9.32 -6.60
C CYS A 36 -1.48 10.02 -5.24
N ASN A 37 -2.16 11.17 -5.16
CA ASN A 37 -2.32 11.93 -3.93
C ASN A 37 -3.52 11.43 -3.10
N VAL A 38 -3.60 11.85 -1.84
CA VAL A 38 -4.66 11.41 -0.91
C VAL A 38 -6.06 11.88 -1.33
N SER A 39 -6.18 13.05 -1.94
CA SER A 39 -7.46 13.62 -2.39
C SER A 39 -8.08 12.75 -3.49
N TYR A 40 -7.27 12.30 -4.45
CA TYR A 40 -7.70 11.37 -5.49
C TYR A 40 -8.20 10.05 -4.87
N MET A 41 -7.45 9.49 -3.91
CA MET A 41 -7.88 8.25 -3.24
C MET A 41 -9.18 8.44 -2.45
N GLN A 42 -9.37 9.60 -1.81
CA GLN A 42 -10.59 9.95 -1.11
C GLN A 42 -11.81 9.92 -2.03
N GLU A 43 -11.69 10.55 -3.20
CA GLU A 43 -12.75 10.59 -4.22
C GLU A 43 -13.07 9.17 -4.75
N CYS A 44 -12.04 8.39 -5.08
CA CYS A 44 -12.25 7.03 -5.59
C CYS A 44 -12.84 6.06 -4.55
N LEU A 45 -12.45 6.18 -3.29
CA LEU A 45 -12.87 5.27 -2.22
C LEU A 45 -14.18 5.70 -1.55
N GLY A 46 -14.62 6.94 -1.74
CA GLY A 46 -15.79 7.50 -1.04
C GLY A 46 -15.61 7.55 0.48
N LEU A 47 -14.36 7.62 0.96
CA LEU A 47 -14.03 7.65 2.39
C LEU A 47 -13.56 9.03 2.82
N PRO A 48 -13.72 9.42 4.10
CA PRO A 48 -13.14 10.65 4.61
C PRO A 48 -11.61 10.70 4.44
N GLN A 49 -11.05 11.87 4.15
CA GLN A 49 -9.61 12.05 3.97
C GLN A 49 -8.79 11.58 5.17
N SER A 50 -9.30 11.79 6.38
CA SER A 50 -8.68 11.36 7.63
C SER A 50 -8.57 9.83 7.71
N THR A 51 -9.62 9.11 7.30
CA THR A 51 -9.64 7.64 7.23
C THR A 51 -8.61 7.13 6.20
N VAL A 52 -8.56 7.72 5.00
CA VAL A 52 -7.56 7.35 3.98
C VAL A 52 -6.15 7.63 4.48
N SER A 53 -5.94 8.79 5.12
CA SER A 53 -4.64 9.17 5.69
C SER A 53 -4.17 8.20 6.78
N GLN A 54 -5.06 7.70 7.63
CA GLN A 54 -4.73 6.68 8.64
C GLN A 54 -4.33 5.35 7.99
N HIS A 55 -5.00 4.95 6.90
CA HIS A 55 -4.60 3.76 6.14
C HIS A 55 -3.21 3.93 5.50
N LEU A 56 -2.97 5.07 4.87
CA LEU A 56 -1.67 5.41 4.26
C LEU A 56 -0.55 5.48 5.30
N GLN A 57 -0.83 6.01 6.49
CA GLN A 57 0.15 6.03 7.58
C GLN A 57 0.55 4.61 8.01
N LYS A 58 -0.41 3.70 8.17
CA LYS A 58 -0.12 2.29 8.51
C LYS A 58 0.70 1.60 7.42
N LEU A 59 0.33 1.80 6.15
CA LEU A 59 1.07 1.26 5.00
C LEU A 59 2.50 1.82 4.93
N ARG A 60 2.67 3.12 5.21
CA ARG A 60 4.00 3.77 5.22
C ARG A 60 4.87 3.26 6.37
N SER A 61 4.29 3.11 7.56
CA SER A 61 5.00 2.54 8.71
C SER A 61 5.46 1.10 8.47
N ALA A 62 4.73 0.33 7.66
CA ALA A 62 5.11 -1.01 7.24
C ALA A 62 6.06 -1.03 6.02
N GLY A 63 6.47 0.13 5.49
CA GLY A 63 7.36 0.24 4.34
C GLY A 63 6.71 -0.12 2.99
N ILE A 64 5.39 -0.29 2.94
CA ILE A 64 4.66 -0.71 1.73
C ILE A 64 4.53 0.45 0.74
N VAL A 65 4.29 1.66 1.24
CA VAL A 65 4.18 2.87 0.41
C VAL A 65 5.27 3.87 0.78
N VAL A 66 5.72 4.60 -0.22
CA VAL A 66 6.62 5.75 -0.07
C VAL A 66 5.91 7.02 -0.51
N THR A 67 6.46 8.17 -0.11
CA THR A 67 5.93 9.47 -0.48
C THR A 67 6.92 10.29 -1.27
N SER A 68 6.46 10.99 -2.30
CA SER A 68 7.18 12.06 -2.98
C SER A 68 6.35 13.34 -2.95
N ARG A 69 7.00 14.49 -3.17
CA ARG A 69 6.30 15.78 -3.31
C ARG A 69 6.26 16.20 -4.77
N SER A 70 5.09 16.63 -5.21
CA SER A 70 4.87 17.29 -6.50
C SER A 70 4.26 18.66 -6.23
N GLY A 71 5.10 19.70 -6.25
CA GLY A 71 4.72 21.03 -5.76
C GLY A 71 4.31 20.99 -4.28
N LEU A 72 3.05 21.34 -4.00
CA LEU A 72 2.47 21.34 -2.65
C LEU A 72 1.82 20.00 -2.27
N GLU A 73 1.66 19.08 -3.23
CA GLU A 73 0.97 17.82 -3.01
C GLU A 73 1.92 16.69 -2.62
N VAL A 74 1.42 15.79 -1.76
CA VAL A 74 2.09 14.55 -1.39
C VAL A 74 1.51 13.41 -2.21
N HIS A 75 2.35 12.76 -3.00
CA HIS A 75 2.03 11.58 -3.79
C HIS A 75 2.53 10.33 -3.09
N TYR A 76 1.78 9.24 -3.22
CA TYR A 76 2.15 7.92 -2.72
C TYR A 76 2.44 6.99 -3.88
N SER A 77 3.35 6.04 -3.68
CA SER A 77 3.64 4.95 -4.62
C SER A 77 4.09 3.69 -3.86
N VAL A 78 4.08 2.54 -4.55
CA VAL A 78 4.51 1.24 -4.00
C VAL A 78 5.79 0.84 -4.74
N PRO A 79 6.98 0.96 -4.15
CA PRO A 79 8.23 0.77 -4.89
C PRO A 79 8.72 -0.69 -4.89
N ASP A 80 8.28 -1.51 -3.93
CA ASP A 80 8.79 -2.88 -3.77
C ASP A 80 8.04 -3.87 -4.67
N ALA A 81 8.75 -4.42 -5.66
CA ALA A 81 8.22 -5.42 -6.59
C ALA A 81 7.68 -6.69 -5.90
N LYS A 82 8.15 -7.03 -4.68
CA LYS A 82 7.59 -8.15 -3.91
C LYS A 82 6.17 -7.86 -3.45
N VAL A 83 5.86 -6.61 -3.09
CA VAL A 83 4.50 -6.20 -2.74
C VAL A 83 3.60 -6.29 -3.97
N HIS A 84 4.10 -5.88 -5.15
CA HIS A 84 3.35 -5.98 -6.40
C HIS A 84 2.97 -7.44 -6.68
N ALA A 85 3.96 -8.33 -6.69
CA ALA A 85 3.75 -9.75 -6.92
C ALA A 85 2.79 -10.38 -5.91
N LEU A 86 2.95 -10.05 -4.61
CA LEU A 86 2.09 -10.57 -3.55
C LEU A 86 0.63 -10.11 -3.73
N VAL A 87 0.41 -8.81 -3.94
CA VAL A 87 -0.95 -8.27 -4.10
C VAL A 87 -1.63 -8.87 -5.32
N HIS A 88 -0.92 -8.93 -6.45
CA HIS A 88 -1.44 -9.55 -7.68
C HIS A 88 -1.82 -11.03 -7.46
N MET A 89 -0.95 -11.80 -6.79
CA MET A 89 -1.20 -13.22 -6.49
C MET A 89 -2.45 -13.45 -5.63
N ILE A 90 -2.74 -12.57 -4.68
CA ILE A 90 -3.86 -12.75 -3.74
C ILE A 90 -5.18 -12.11 -4.20
N THR A 91 -5.14 -11.13 -5.12
CA THR A 91 -6.36 -10.50 -5.64
C THR A 91 -6.85 -11.14 -6.94
N GLY A 92 -5.99 -11.85 -7.69
CA GLY A 92 -6.38 -12.56 -8.91
C GLY A 92 -6.87 -11.64 -10.05
N GLU A 93 -6.56 -10.35 -9.95
CA GLU A 93 -6.88 -9.36 -10.98
C GLU A 93 -5.66 -9.21 -11.88
N ASP A 94 -5.69 -9.85 -13.05
CA ASP A 94 -4.78 -9.53 -14.14
C ASP A 94 -5.01 -8.08 -14.57
N GLU A 95 -3.91 -7.37 -14.88
CA GLU A 95 -3.98 -6.07 -15.54
C GLU A 95 -4.74 -6.25 -16.86
N ALA A 96 -5.97 -5.75 -16.93
CA ALA A 96 -6.67 -5.55 -18.18
C ALA A 96 -6.03 -4.41 -18.97
#